data_AF-A0A4P8GY86-F1
#
_entry.id   AF-A0A4P8GY86-F1
#
_cell.length_a   1.000
_cell.length_b   1.000
_cell.length_c   1.000
_cell.angle_alpha   90.00
_cell.angle_beta   90.00
_cell.angle_gamma   90.00
#
_symmetry.space_group_name_H-M   'P 1'
#
loop_
_entity.id
_entity.type
_entity.pdbx_description
1 polymer ?
#
loop_
_entity_poly.entity_id
_entity_poly.type
_entity_poly.pdbx_seq_one_letter_code
_entity_poly.pdbx_strand_id
1 'polypeptide(L)'
;MEGLGTNGAIAPTQFDVIVGTSAFGLGVDVPNVRTIVHACMPESVDRYYQEVGRAGRDGRATVAVLYPGPHDRRVAANLAGATFIGPDKGWTRWKALQETVEKVEGASDLRFRVRKSTLPTYMDRGYGQSAQWNIRTLTLMAQAGIIKLRTPSWRPPEAVAPEQIQALRDTFLERAHDLIEFELVNGALLSREGWTDAVEVERVRARVESDASLEAVSELIAGRQCVGRILAAHYEVRTVDGGRLTTYPVCRSCAACRSNPDTATGIAGDEFGYPRLPRRRAPVDPLRRWRGTSSALFITLSAGDDPFALLRRLAGVGVEVFHGITPQVGLRLQTAAGSRPIIIDDDGLDVWPLAWYHEDSIVFVLSDGIPDLAVQRIELGLPTYLIGSQDLEDPTRPEWMFAQLQDAVVDAGALLKEL
;
A
#
# COMPACT_ATOMS: atom_id res chain seq x y z
N MET A 1 -2.64 10.33 -34.17
CA MET A 1 -2.46 10.12 -32.73
C MET A 1 -3.32 8.91 -32.38
N GLU A 2 -2.82 7.93 -31.64
CA GLU A 2 -3.47 6.61 -31.46
C GLU A 2 -3.90 6.43 -30.01
N GLY A 3 -5.13 5.99 -29.76
CA GLY A 3 -5.69 5.73 -28.43
C GLY A 3 -6.28 4.32 -28.35
N LEU A 4 -6.44 3.79 -27.14
CA LEU A 4 -7.03 2.46 -26.94
C LEU A 4 -8.55 2.59 -26.80
N GLY A 5 -9.29 1.88 -27.65
CA GLY A 5 -10.73 1.70 -27.50
C GLY A 5 -11.05 0.82 -26.30
N THR A 6 -12.31 0.82 -25.86
CA THR A 6 -12.80 -0.03 -24.75
C THR A 6 -12.69 -1.54 -25.01
N ASN A 7 -12.42 -1.92 -26.26
CA ASN A 7 -12.13 -3.28 -26.72
C ASN A 7 -10.62 -3.59 -26.84
N GLY A 8 -9.75 -2.68 -26.39
CA GLY A 8 -8.29 -2.80 -26.50
C GLY A 8 -7.73 -2.55 -27.90
N ALA A 9 -8.56 -2.20 -28.89
CA ALA A 9 -8.10 -1.89 -30.24
C ALA A 9 -7.48 -0.49 -30.28
N ILE A 10 -6.34 -0.37 -30.97
CA ILE A 10 -5.71 0.93 -31.23
C ILE A 10 -6.54 1.65 -32.30
N ALA A 11 -7.16 2.76 -31.93
CA ALA A 11 -7.94 3.61 -32.82
C ALA A 11 -7.26 4.98 -32.95
N PRO A 12 -7.18 5.56 -34.16
CA PRO A 12 -6.70 6.91 -34.33
C PRO A 12 -7.64 7.90 -33.62
N THR A 13 -7.09 8.71 -32.70
CA THR A 13 -7.79 9.84 -32.13
C THR A 13 -7.95 10.91 -33.21
N GLN A 14 -9.18 11.36 -33.43
CA GLN A 14 -9.51 12.42 -34.40
C GLN A 14 -9.36 13.83 -33.81
N PHE A 15 -9.16 13.93 -32.50
CA PHE A 15 -9.12 15.17 -31.76
C PHE A 15 -7.79 15.32 -31.03
N ASP A 16 -7.18 16.50 -31.15
CA ASP A 16 -5.94 16.85 -30.44
C ASP A 16 -6.21 17.41 -29.03
N VAL A 17 -7.41 17.96 -28.81
CA VAL A 17 -7.82 18.57 -27.55
C VAL A 17 -9.21 18.08 -27.17
N ILE A 18 -9.36 17.70 -25.91
CA ILE A 18 -10.66 17.35 -25.32
C ILE A 18 -10.91 18.29 -24.16
N VAL A 19 -12.07 18.94 -24.16
CA VAL A 19 -12.55 19.75 -23.04
C VAL A 19 -13.58 18.92 -22.28
N GLY A 20 -13.27 18.59 -21.04
CA GLY A 20 -14.09 17.74 -20.19
C GLY A 20 -14.33 18.37 -18.82
N THR A 21 -15.43 17.99 -18.20
CA THR A 21 -15.64 18.21 -16.77
C THR A 21 -15.06 17.05 -15.98
N SER A 22 -15.14 17.13 -14.65
CA SER A 22 -14.74 16.05 -13.75
C SER A 22 -15.37 14.69 -14.09
N ALA A 23 -16.54 14.67 -14.75
CA ALA A 23 -17.22 13.45 -15.18
C ALA A 23 -16.50 12.71 -16.33
N PHE A 24 -15.68 13.39 -17.14
CA PHE A 24 -14.96 12.77 -18.26
C PHE A 24 -13.89 11.76 -17.80
N GLY A 25 -13.55 11.78 -16.52
CA GLY A 25 -12.46 10.97 -15.98
C GLY A 25 -12.73 9.48 -15.77
N LEU A 26 -13.98 9.03 -15.77
CA LEU A 26 -14.30 7.63 -15.50
C LEU A 26 -14.22 6.82 -16.80
N GLY A 27 -13.19 5.98 -16.93
CA GLY A 27 -13.08 5.00 -18.04
C GLY A 27 -12.34 5.46 -19.30
N VAL A 28 -11.76 6.66 -19.31
CA VAL A 28 -10.89 7.10 -20.42
C VAL A 28 -9.46 6.62 -20.17
N ASP A 29 -8.94 5.81 -21.08
CA ASP A 29 -7.56 5.31 -21.08
C ASP A 29 -6.86 5.62 -22.41
N VAL A 30 -6.30 6.84 -22.48
CA VAL A 30 -5.53 7.30 -23.65
C VAL A 30 -4.08 7.45 -23.23
N PRO A 31 -3.18 6.52 -23.61
CA PRO A 31 -1.86 6.44 -22.98
C PRO A 31 -0.93 7.60 -23.33
N ASN A 32 -1.17 8.25 -24.47
CA ASN A 32 -0.32 9.28 -25.06
C ASN A 32 -0.77 10.72 -24.77
N VAL A 33 -1.65 10.97 -23.79
CA VAL A 33 -1.99 12.34 -23.39
C VAL A 33 -0.71 13.07 -22.94
N ARG A 34 -0.43 14.25 -23.53
CA ARG A 34 0.80 15.03 -23.30
C ARG A 34 0.62 16.21 -22.36
N THR A 35 -0.59 16.76 -22.32
CA THR A 35 -0.86 17.98 -21.56
C THR A 35 -2.22 17.87 -20.88
N ILE A 36 -2.24 18.18 -19.58
CA ILE A 36 -3.47 18.38 -18.81
C ILE A 36 -3.51 19.85 -18.41
N VAL A 37 -4.61 20.53 -18.77
CA VAL A 37 -4.86 21.92 -18.41
C VAL A 37 -6.05 21.97 -17.47
N HIS A 38 -5.82 22.32 -16.21
CA HIS A 38 -6.88 22.63 -15.27
C HIS A 38 -7.23 24.10 -15.42
N ALA A 39 -8.37 24.37 -16.04
CA ALA A 39 -8.92 25.72 -16.20
C ALA A 39 -9.65 26.21 -14.93
N CYS A 40 -9.84 25.34 -13.94
CA CYS A 40 -10.44 25.65 -12.65
C CYS A 40 -9.64 25.00 -11.52
N MET A 41 -9.72 25.56 -10.32
CA MET A 41 -9.21 24.92 -9.10
C MET A 41 -9.98 23.62 -8.80
N PRO A 42 -9.31 22.46 -8.67
CA PRO A 42 -9.92 21.22 -8.21
C PRO A 42 -10.43 21.32 -6.77
N GLU A 43 -11.48 20.58 -6.43
CA GLU A 43 -12.09 20.57 -5.09
C GLU A 43 -11.26 19.84 -4.03
N SER A 44 -10.29 19.02 -4.43
CA SER A 44 -9.43 18.27 -3.52
C SER A 44 -8.08 17.95 -4.17
N VAL A 45 -7.06 17.68 -3.37
CA VAL A 45 -5.74 17.33 -3.89
C VAL A 45 -5.72 15.94 -4.54
N ASP A 46 -6.56 15.02 -4.04
CA ASP A 46 -6.79 13.71 -4.66
C ASP A 46 -7.41 13.85 -6.05
N ARG A 47 -8.38 14.76 -6.20
CA ARG A 47 -8.99 15.08 -7.50
C ARG A 47 -7.94 15.56 -8.49
N TYR A 48 -7.13 16.53 -8.09
CA TYR A 48 -6.01 17.02 -8.89
C TYR A 48 -5.07 15.89 -9.31
N TYR A 49 -4.68 15.02 -8.36
CA TYR A 49 -3.75 13.92 -8.62
C TYR A 49 -4.30 12.90 -9.62
N GLN A 50 -5.58 12.50 -9.47
CA GLN A 50 -6.24 11.60 -10.41
C GLN A 50 -6.35 12.20 -11.81
N GLU A 51 -6.57 13.51 -11.92
CA GLU A 51 -6.71 14.20 -13.20
C GLU A 51 -5.38 14.34 -13.94
N VAL A 52 -4.29 14.70 -13.24
CA VAL A 52 -2.96 14.72 -13.85
C VAL A 52 -2.45 13.32 -14.20
N GLY A 53 -2.83 12.29 -13.43
CA GLY A 53 -2.48 10.88 -13.67
C GLY A 53 -3.09 10.25 -14.94
N ARG A 54 -3.85 11.04 -15.71
CA ARG A 54 -4.34 10.66 -17.05
C ARG A 54 -3.29 10.85 -18.12
N ALA A 55 -2.31 11.73 -17.88
CA ALA A 55 -1.22 11.97 -18.81
C ALA A 55 -0.09 10.94 -18.64
N GLY A 56 0.63 10.69 -19.73
CA GLY A 56 1.93 10.04 -19.65
C GLY A 56 1.90 8.57 -19.25
N ARG A 57 0.78 7.86 -19.46
CA ARG A 57 0.70 6.42 -19.16
C ARG A 57 1.56 5.57 -20.10
N ASP A 58 2.01 6.13 -21.23
CA ASP A 58 3.05 5.54 -22.07
C ASP A 58 4.49 5.75 -21.54
N GLY A 59 4.64 6.31 -20.34
CA GLY A 59 5.93 6.56 -19.69
C GLY A 59 6.70 7.77 -20.23
N ARG A 60 6.16 8.51 -21.21
CA ARG A 60 6.83 9.68 -21.78
C ARG A 60 6.54 10.95 -20.98
N ALA A 61 7.40 11.95 -21.14
CA ALA A 61 7.28 13.24 -20.47
C ALA A 61 5.95 13.94 -20.83
N THR A 62 5.32 14.54 -19.81
CA THR A 62 4.07 15.27 -19.92
C THR A 62 4.07 16.51 -19.05
N VAL A 63 3.10 17.40 -19.29
CA VAL A 63 2.96 18.65 -18.57
C VAL A 63 1.54 18.77 -18.00
N ALA A 64 1.44 19.06 -16.71
CA ALA A 64 0.21 19.50 -16.07
C ALA A 64 0.32 20.99 -15.75
N VAL A 65 -0.69 21.76 -16.16
CA VAL A 65 -0.79 23.20 -15.87
C VAL A 65 -2.11 23.48 -15.18
N LEU A 66 -2.08 24.35 -14.16
CA LEU A 66 -3.25 24.78 -13.41
C LEU A 66 -3.35 26.31 -13.50
N TYR A 67 -4.45 26.79 -14.06
CA TYR A 67 -4.77 28.21 -14.24
C TYR A 67 -6.05 28.55 -13.45
N PRO A 68 -5.94 28.84 -12.14
CA PRO A 68 -7.12 29.11 -11.33
C PRO A 68 -7.56 30.56 -11.49
N GLY A 69 -8.87 30.77 -11.59
CA GLY A 69 -9.51 32.08 -11.59
C GLY A 69 -9.80 32.61 -10.16
N PRO A 70 -10.06 33.92 -10.01
CA PRO A 70 -10.31 34.56 -8.70
C PRO A 70 -11.47 33.98 -7.88
N HIS A 71 -12.44 33.34 -8.53
CA HIS A 71 -13.63 32.78 -7.88
C HIS A 71 -13.55 31.27 -7.64
N ASP A 72 -12.52 30.60 -8.15
CA ASP A 72 -12.47 29.15 -8.20
C ASP A 72 -12.35 28.54 -6.81
N ARG A 73 -11.61 29.17 -5.89
CA ARG A 73 -11.51 28.68 -4.51
C ARG A 73 -12.87 28.55 -3.84
N ARG A 74 -13.78 29.49 -4.09
CA ARG A 74 -15.15 29.44 -3.56
C ARG A 74 -15.96 28.31 -4.21
N VAL A 75 -15.81 28.11 -5.52
CA VAL A 75 -16.48 27.02 -6.25
C VAL A 75 -15.96 25.67 -5.76
N ALA A 76 -14.64 25.51 -5.69
CA ALA A 76 -13.96 24.33 -5.15
C ALA A 76 -14.39 24.03 -3.72
N ALA A 77 -14.45 25.03 -2.83
CA ALA A 77 -14.95 24.85 -1.46
C ALA A 77 -16.39 24.34 -1.40
N ASN A 78 -17.27 24.85 -2.27
CA ASN A 78 -18.65 24.39 -2.34
C ASN A 78 -18.77 22.95 -2.87
N LEU A 79 -17.88 22.55 -3.79
CA LEU A 79 -17.82 21.19 -4.34
C LEU A 79 -17.18 20.19 -3.35
N ALA A 80 -16.16 20.63 -2.61
CA ALA A 80 -15.47 19.84 -1.58
C ALA A 80 -16.40 19.53 -0.40
N GLY A 81 -17.32 20.44 -0.09
CA GLY A 81 -18.32 20.28 0.94
C GLY A 81 -19.24 19.09 0.68
N ALA A 82 -18.84 17.91 1.15
CA ALA A 82 -19.72 16.75 1.19
C ALA A 82 -20.99 17.12 1.98
N THR A 83 -22.14 17.04 1.31
CA THR A 83 -23.43 17.25 1.98
C THR A 83 -23.71 16.04 2.87
N PHE A 84 -23.14 16.03 4.06
CA PHE A 84 -23.47 15.05 5.07
C PHE A 84 -24.88 15.27 5.58
N ILE A 85 -25.62 14.18 5.77
CA ILE A 85 -26.95 14.24 6.36
C ILE A 85 -26.79 14.78 7.80
N GLY A 86 -27.60 15.80 8.15
CA GLY A 86 -27.81 16.28 9.52
C GLY A 86 -28.02 15.13 10.51
N PRO A 87 -27.57 15.17 11.78
CA PRO A 87 -27.82 14.09 12.73
C PRO A 87 -29.32 13.78 12.85
N ASP A 88 -30.18 14.81 12.88
CA ASP A 88 -31.64 14.66 12.93
C ASP A 88 -32.23 14.01 11.68
N LYS A 89 -31.77 14.46 10.50
CA LYS A 89 -32.20 13.87 9.23
C LYS A 89 -31.73 12.42 9.12
N GLY A 90 -30.51 12.13 9.57
CA GLY A 90 -29.91 10.79 9.56
C GLY A 90 -30.66 9.86 10.49
N TRP A 91 -30.98 10.33 11.70
CA TRP A 91 -31.77 9.60 12.69
C TRP A 91 -33.18 9.29 12.18
N THR A 92 -33.88 10.28 11.65
CA THR A 92 -35.23 10.10 11.09
C THR A 92 -35.23 9.06 9.97
N ARG A 93 -34.20 9.06 9.12
CA ARG A 93 -34.04 8.07 8.05
C ARG A 93 -33.69 6.69 8.57
N TRP A 94 -32.80 6.61 9.54
CA TRP A 94 -32.47 5.36 10.21
C TRP A 94 -33.71 4.72 10.84
N LYS A 95 -34.53 5.51 11.54
CA LYS A 95 -35.81 5.06 12.09
C LYS A 95 -36.76 4.52 11.02
N ALA A 96 -36.89 5.22 9.88
CA ALA A 96 -37.71 4.74 8.77
C ALA A 96 -37.13 3.48 8.11
N LEU A 97 -35.80 3.37 8.02
CA LEU A 97 -35.13 2.19 7.49
C LEU A 97 -35.42 0.97 8.39
N GLN A 98 -35.32 1.13 9.71
CA GLN A 98 -35.59 0.07 10.70
C GLN A 98 -36.97 -0.57 10.54
N GLU A 99 -37.98 0.17 10.09
CA GLU A 99 -39.34 -0.36 9.85
C GLU A 99 -39.38 -1.38 8.69
N THR A 100 -38.36 -1.37 7.84
CA THR A 100 -38.28 -2.19 6.62
C THR A 100 -37.14 -3.19 6.65
N VAL A 101 -36.39 -3.23 7.75
CA VAL A 101 -35.28 -4.16 7.95
C VAL A 101 -35.81 -5.55 8.26
N GLU A 102 -35.31 -6.54 7.54
CA GLU A 102 -35.58 -7.96 7.79
C GLU A 102 -34.41 -8.57 8.59
N LYS A 103 -34.71 -9.39 9.60
CA LYS A 103 -33.68 -10.21 10.26
C LYS A 103 -33.22 -11.31 9.32
N VAL A 104 -31.92 -11.57 9.27
CA VAL A 104 -31.39 -12.70 8.47
C VAL A 104 -31.54 -13.98 9.28
N GLU A 105 -32.48 -14.84 8.90
CA GLU A 105 -32.73 -16.13 9.57
C GLU A 105 -31.46 -17.01 9.60
N GLY A 106 -31.21 -17.63 10.77
CA GLY A 106 -30.04 -18.48 11.01
C GLY A 106 -28.70 -17.75 11.16
N ALA A 107 -28.66 -16.42 11.11
CA ALA A 107 -27.48 -15.62 11.46
C ALA A 107 -27.50 -15.18 12.94
N SER A 108 -26.47 -14.46 13.40
CA SER A 108 -26.47 -13.87 14.75
C SER A 108 -27.67 -12.93 14.94
N ASP A 109 -28.14 -12.76 16.18
CA ASP A 109 -29.32 -11.92 16.55
C ASP A 109 -29.24 -10.45 16.11
N LEU A 110 -28.05 -10.02 15.66
CA LEU A 110 -27.72 -8.66 15.27
C LEU A 110 -27.52 -8.50 13.75
N ARG A 111 -27.89 -9.49 12.94
CA ARG A 111 -27.75 -9.44 11.48
C ARG A 111 -29.05 -9.10 10.77
N PHE A 112 -28.95 -8.11 9.90
CA PHE A 112 -30.09 -7.44 9.29
C PHE A 112 -29.88 -7.25 7.79
N ARG A 113 -30.99 -7.19 7.06
CA ARG A 113 -31.03 -6.99 5.61
C ARG A 113 -32.04 -5.92 5.26
N VAL A 114 -31.67 -5.07 4.30
CA VAL A 114 -32.56 -4.02 3.77
C VAL A 114 -32.37 -3.85 2.27
N ARG A 115 -33.40 -3.38 1.59
CA ARG A 115 -33.31 -2.99 0.18
C ARG A 115 -32.77 -1.57 0.06
N LYS A 116 -31.80 -1.34 -0.84
CA LYS A 116 -31.29 0.01 -1.12
C LYS A 116 -32.41 0.92 -1.66
N SER A 117 -33.37 0.35 -2.39
CA SER A 117 -34.49 1.04 -3.05
C SER A 117 -35.65 1.41 -2.13
N THR A 118 -35.65 1.02 -0.85
CA THR A 118 -36.78 1.29 0.05
C THR A 118 -37.02 2.79 0.19
N LEU A 119 -38.25 3.22 -0.11
CA LEU A 119 -38.74 4.57 0.13
C LEU A 119 -39.39 4.65 1.52
N PRO A 120 -39.08 5.66 2.35
CA PRO A 120 -39.90 5.96 3.52
C PRO A 120 -41.32 6.38 3.09
N THR A 121 -42.32 5.92 3.84
CA THR A 121 -43.77 6.06 3.59
C THR A 121 -44.28 7.51 3.46
N TYR A 122 -43.47 8.52 3.80
CA TYR A 122 -43.85 9.93 3.77
C TYR A 122 -43.26 10.73 2.60
N MET A 123 -42.61 10.10 1.62
CA MET A 123 -41.92 10.81 0.52
C MET A 123 -42.57 10.55 -0.84
N ASP A 124 -43.32 11.54 -1.32
CA ASP A 124 -43.91 11.53 -2.64
C ASP A 124 -42.84 11.95 -3.68
N ARG A 125 -42.47 11.01 -4.57
CA ARG A 125 -41.59 11.14 -5.75
C ARG A 125 -40.08 11.33 -5.53
N GLY A 126 -39.30 10.31 -5.91
CA GLY A 126 -37.85 10.42 -6.13
C GLY A 126 -37.09 9.10 -6.03
N TYR A 127 -37.30 8.15 -6.95
CA TYR A 127 -36.69 6.81 -6.93
C TYR A 127 -35.14 6.84 -6.89
N GLY A 128 -34.50 7.76 -7.62
CA GLY A 128 -33.03 7.82 -7.74
C GLY A 128 -32.31 8.50 -6.57
N GLN A 129 -32.89 9.53 -5.95
CA GLN A 129 -32.24 10.22 -4.84
C GLN A 129 -32.29 9.37 -3.57
N SER A 130 -33.40 8.68 -3.32
CA SER A 130 -33.62 7.90 -2.08
C SER A 130 -32.68 6.71 -1.92
N ALA A 131 -32.35 5.99 -3.01
CA ALA A 131 -31.40 4.88 -2.94
C ALA A 131 -29.97 5.33 -2.63
N GLN A 132 -29.53 6.46 -3.23
CA GLN A 132 -28.24 7.07 -2.89
C GLN A 132 -28.19 7.53 -1.42
N TRP A 133 -29.33 7.98 -0.87
CA TRP A 133 -29.41 8.37 0.53
C TRP A 133 -29.29 7.21 1.50
N ASN A 134 -30.00 6.10 1.27
CA ASN A 134 -29.89 4.91 2.13
C ASN A 134 -28.46 4.38 2.17
N ILE A 135 -27.78 4.36 1.01
CA ILE A 135 -26.36 4.01 0.93
C ILE A 135 -25.51 4.98 1.74
N ARG A 136 -25.68 6.31 1.59
CA ARG A 136 -24.93 7.31 2.36
C ARG A 136 -25.13 7.16 3.86
N THR A 137 -26.37 6.93 4.32
CA THR A 137 -26.66 6.69 5.74
C THR A 137 -25.93 5.44 6.23
N LEU A 138 -26.06 4.31 5.52
CA LEU A 138 -25.41 3.05 5.91
C LEU A 138 -23.87 3.12 5.84
N THR A 139 -23.30 3.83 4.87
CA THR A 139 -21.86 4.08 4.80
C THR A 139 -21.38 4.91 5.99
N LEU A 140 -22.09 5.98 6.33
CA LEU A 140 -21.78 6.82 7.49
C LEU A 140 -21.85 6.01 8.80
N MET A 141 -22.85 5.13 8.94
CA MET A 141 -22.96 4.22 10.07
C MET A 141 -21.80 3.24 10.16
N ALA A 142 -21.35 2.72 9.02
CA ALA A 142 -20.25 1.79 8.96
C ALA A 142 -18.92 2.47 9.34
N GLN A 143 -18.71 3.70 8.86
CA GLN A 143 -17.56 4.53 9.23
C GLN A 143 -17.58 4.89 10.71
N ALA A 144 -18.76 5.24 11.24
CA ALA A 144 -18.96 5.54 12.67
C ALA A 144 -18.91 4.29 13.58
N GLY A 145 -18.66 3.10 13.02
CA GLY A 145 -18.56 1.85 13.78
C GLY A 145 -19.90 1.35 14.36
N ILE A 146 -21.03 1.93 13.95
CA ILE A 146 -22.37 1.56 14.40
C ILE A 146 -22.75 0.19 13.79
N ILE A 147 -22.39 -0.01 12.52
CA ILE A 147 -22.68 -1.26 11.78
C ILE A 147 -21.44 -1.78 11.07
N LYS A 148 -21.45 -3.07 10.73
CA LYS A 148 -20.53 -3.69 9.78
C LYS A 148 -21.30 -4.09 8.53
N LEU A 149 -20.93 -3.55 7.37
CA LEU A 149 -21.50 -3.97 6.10
C LEU A 149 -21.05 -5.40 5.77
N ARG A 150 -21.97 -6.20 5.23
CA ARG A 150 -21.76 -7.60 4.86
C ARG A 150 -22.28 -7.85 3.46
N THR A 151 -21.69 -8.81 2.77
CA THR A 151 -22.20 -9.29 1.49
C THR A 151 -23.52 -10.04 1.72
N PRO A 152 -24.58 -9.79 0.92
CA PRO A 152 -25.82 -10.54 1.00
C PRO A 152 -25.58 -12.05 0.91
N SER A 153 -26.08 -12.81 1.88
CA SER A 153 -25.86 -14.24 1.99
C SER A 153 -27.17 -15.01 1.75
N TRP A 154 -27.14 -15.94 0.79
CA TRP A 154 -28.27 -16.85 0.59
C TRP A 154 -28.16 -18.05 1.52
N ARG A 155 -29.27 -18.41 2.16
CA ARG A 155 -29.42 -19.67 2.89
C ARG A 155 -30.79 -20.27 2.56
N PRO A 156 -30.87 -21.59 2.31
CA PRO A 156 -32.15 -22.26 2.10
C PRO A 156 -32.97 -22.24 3.40
N PRO A 157 -34.27 -21.91 3.37
CA PRO A 157 -35.12 -22.01 4.56
C PRO A 157 -35.26 -23.48 5.01
N GLU A 158 -35.37 -23.71 6.32
CA GLU A 158 -35.35 -25.06 6.91
C GLU A 158 -36.53 -25.97 6.49
N ALA A 159 -37.65 -25.39 6.03
CA ALA A 159 -38.90 -26.09 5.76
C ALA A 159 -39.36 -25.99 4.28
N VAL A 160 -38.45 -26.19 3.32
CA VAL A 160 -38.76 -26.07 1.88
C VAL A 160 -38.34 -27.33 1.11
N ALA A 161 -39.20 -27.78 0.19
CA ALA A 161 -38.92 -28.94 -0.66
C ALA A 161 -37.70 -28.69 -1.57
N PRO A 162 -36.83 -29.70 -1.81
CA PRO A 162 -35.61 -29.54 -2.61
C PRO A 162 -35.82 -28.92 -4.00
N GLU A 163 -36.98 -29.20 -4.61
CA GLU A 163 -37.38 -28.71 -5.93
C GLU A 163 -37.64 -27.19 -5.95
N GLN A 164 -38.03 -26.60 -4.82
CA GLN A 164 -38.31 -25.17 -4.69
C GLN A 164 -37.08 -24.34 -4.29
N ILE A 165 -36.03 -25.00 -3.77
CA ILE A 165 -34.78 -24.35 -3.34
C ILE A 165 -34.11 -23.62 -4.51
N GLN A 166 -34.08 -24.25 -5.69
CA GLN A 166 -33.47 -23.67 -6.90
C GLN A 166 -34.17 -22.37 -7.30
N ALA A 167 -35.51 -22.39 -7.41
CA ALA A 167 -36.29 -21.22 -7.78
C ALA A 167 -36.18 -20.07 -6.76
N LEU A 168 -36.13 -20.38 -5.46
CA LEU A 168 -35.91 -19.39 -4.40
C LEU A 168 -34.50 -18.79 -4.45
N ARG A 169 -33.49 -19.61 -4.77
CA ARG A 169 -32.11 -19.15 -4.96
C ARG A 169 -31.99 -18.21 -6.15
N ASP A 170 -32.59 -18.56 -7.28
CA ASP A 170 -32.58 -17.73 -8.49
C ASP A 170 -33.28 -16.39 -8.22
N THR A 171 -34.44 -16.41 -7.56
CA THR A 171 -35.16 -15.20 -7.12
C THR A 171 -34.31 -14.33 -6.18
N PHE A 172 -33.53 -14.93 -5.28
CA PHE A 172 -32.61 -14.19 -4.41
C PHE A 172 -31.48 -13.54 -5.21
N LEU A 173 -30.84 -14.28 -6.13
CA LEU A 173 -29.73 -13.79 -6.95
C LEU A 173 -30.17 -12.62 -7.85
N GLU A 174 -31.36 -12.70 -8.44
CA GLU A 174 -31.96 -11.60 -9.21
C GLU A 174 -32.09 -10.32 -8.38
N ARG A 175 -32.39 -10.44 -7.08
CA ARG A 175 -32.61 -9.31 -6.16
C ARG A 175 -31.35 -8.89 -5.40
N ALA A 176 -30.28 -9.70 -5.40
CA ALA A 176 -29.10 -9.49 -4.58
C ALA A 176 -28.43 -8.13 -4.81
N HIS A 177 -28.49 -7.60 -6.03
CA HIS A 177 -27.97 -6.28 -6.39
C HIS A 177 -28.67 -5.11 -5.69
N ASP A 178 -29.89 -5.32 -5.17
CA ASP A 178 -30.70 -4.36 -4.44
C ASP A 178 -30.66 -4.57 -2.92
N LEU A 179 -30.01 -5.64 -2.46
CA LEU A 179 -29.93 -5.99 -1.04
C LEU A 179 -28.63 -5.51 -0.41
N ILE A 180 -28.73 -4.95 0.78
CA ILE A 180 -27.61 -4.62 1.65
C ILE A 180 -27.81 -5.38 2.96
N GLU A 181 -26.79 -6.16 3.35
CA GLU A 181 -26.72 -6.77 4.67
C GLU A 181 -25.77 -6.00 5.57
N PHE A 182 -26.13 -5.94 6.85
CA PHE A 182 -25.27 -5.38 7.87
C PHE A 182 -25.47 -6.07 9.21
N GLU A 183 -24.45 -5.95 10.05
CA GLU A 183 -24.44 -6.46 11.42
C GLU A 183 -24.29 -5.29 12.37
N LEU A 184 -25.11 -5.22 13.42
CA LEU A 184 -24.97 -4.21 14.46
C LEU A 184 -23.78 -4.60 15.36
N VAL A 185 -22.81 -3.68 15.51
CA VAL A 185 -21.60 -3.95 16.29
C VAL A 185 -21.86 -3.79 17.79
N ASN A 186 -22.68 -2.80 18.16
CA ASN A 186 -23.01 -2.50 19.55
C ASN A 186 -24.43 -1.89 19.65
N GLY A 187 -25.28 -2.45 20.51
CA GLY A 187 -26.64 -1.96 20.75
C GLY A 187 -26.71 -0.60 21.47
N ALA A 188 -25.61 -0.15 22.09
CA ALA A 188 -25.55 1.14 22.80
C ALA A 188 -25.70 2.35 21.87
N LEU A 189 -25.34 2.23 20.59
CA LEU A 189 -25.41 3.30 19.59
C LEU A 189 -26.76 3.36 18.85
N LEU A 190 -27.75 2.56 19.30
CA LEU A 190 -29.13 2.60 18.81
C LEU A 190 -30.00 3.63 19.54
N SER A 191 -29.48 4.31 20.56
CA SER A 191 -30.15 5.50 21.12
C SER A 191 -29.92 6.70 20.20
N ARG A 192 -30.84 7.67 20.22
CA ARG A 192 -30.69 8.91 19.43
C ARG A 192 -29.41 9.66 19.79
N GLU A 193 -29.05 9.63 21.06
CA GLU A 193 -27.85 10.29 21.60
C GLU A 193 -26.58 9.59 21.10
N GLY A 194 -26.45 8.27 21.30
CA GLY A 194 -25.30 7.50 20.82
C GLY A 194 -25.13 7.55 19.29
N TRP A 195 -26.25 7.56 18.55
CA TRP A 195 -26.23 7.80 17.10
C TRP A 195 -25.64 9.17 16.75
N THR A 196 -26.14 10.22 17.40
CA THR A 196 -25.77 11.60 17.10
C THR A 196 -24.30 11.82 17.38
N ASP A 197 -23.79 11.34 18.52
CA ASP A 197 -22.40 11.46 18.90
C ASP A 197 -21.48 10.74 17.91
N ALA A 198 -21.78 9.48 17.58
CA ALA A 198 -20.96 8.70 16.65
C ALA A 198 -20.95 9.29 15.24
N VAL A 199 -22.09 9.76 14.75
CA VAL A 199 -22.19 10.40 13.42
C VAL A 199 -21.52 11.76 13.40
N GLU A 200 -21.65 12.56 14.46
CA GLU A 200 -21.06 13.91 14.50
C GLU A 200 -19.54 13.84 14.52
N VAL A 201 -18.94 12.87 15.23
CA VAL A 201 -17.50 12.61 15.19
C VAL A 201 -17.01 12.36 13.77
N GLU A 202 -17.65 11.45 13.03
CA GLU A 202 -17.26 11.16 11.64
C GLU A 202 -17.49 12.33 10.70
N ARG A 203 -18.53 13.14 10.94
CA ARG A 203 -18.79 14.34 10.13
C ARG A 203 -17.77 15.43 10.36
N VAL A 204 -17.40 15.68 11.61
CA VAL A 204 -16.33 16.63 11.96
C VAL A 204 -15.02 16.14 11.34
N ARG A 205 -14.71 14.85 11.46
CA ARG A 205 -13.53 14.25 10.84
C ARG A 205 -13.50 14.46 9.33
N ALA A 206 -14.57 14.09 8.62
CA ALA A 206 -14.65 14.24 7.18
C ALA A 206 -14.61 15.72 6.73
N ARG A 207 -15.17 16.64 7.53
CA ARG A 207 -15.06 18.08 7.31
C ARG A 207 -13.60 18.54 7.41
N VAL A 208 -12.89 18.14 8.47
CA VAL A 208 -11.47 18.47 8.66
C VAL A 208 -10.60 17.90 7.55
N GLU A 209 -10.83 16.65 7.13
CA GLU A 209 -10.11 16.02 6.01
C GLU A 209 -10.38 16.74 4.67
N SER A 210 -11.64 17.12 4.42
CA SER A 210 -12.02 17.90 3.23
C SER A 210 -11.37 19.28 3.22
N ASP A 211 -11.43 20.02 4.33
CA ASP A 211 -10.85 21.35 4.45
C ASP A 211 -9.32 21.29 4.30
N ALA A 212 -8.66 20.27 4.88
CA ALA A 212 -7.23 20.03 4.71
C ALA A 212 -6.86 19.73 3.24
N SER A 213 -7.68 18.93 2.54
CA SER A 213 -7.47 18.61 1.13
C SER A 213 -7.63 19.84 0.22
N LEU A 214 -8.62 20.69 0.48
CA LEU A 214 -8.81 21.95 -0.24
C LEU A 214 -7.65 22.94 -0.01
N GLU A 215 -7.15 23.01 1.23
CA GLU A 215 -5.99 23.85 1.55
C GLU A 215 -4.72 23.33 0.87
N ALA A 216 -4.53 22.01 0.77
CA ALA A 216 -3.43 21.41 0.01
C ALA A 216 -3.43 21.82 -1.47
N VAL A 217 -4.61 21.93 -2.11
CA VAL A 217 -4.73 22.47 -3.48
C VAL A 217 -4.37 23.96 -3.51
N SER A 218 -4.76 24.72 -2.48
CA SER A 218 -4.43 26.15 -2.38
C SER A 218 -2.91 26.36 -2.28
N GLU A 219 -2.21 25.54 -1.49
CA GLU A 219 -0.74 25.56 -1.41
C GLU A 219 -0.06 25.12 -2.72
N LEU A 220 -0.64 24.13 -3.41
CA LEU A 220 -0.18 23.70 -4.73
C LEU A 220 -0.23 24.86 -5.74
N ILE A 221 -1.34 25.59 -5.75
CA ILE A 221 -1.55 26.78 -6.61
C ILE A 221 -0.59 27.90 -6.24
N ALA A 222 -0.41 28.15 -4.95
CA ALA A 222 0.50 29.19 -4.48
C ALA A 222 1.96 28.91 -4.86
N GLY A 223 2.31 27.65 -5.15
CA GLY A 223 3.64 27.25 -5.59
C GLY A 223 4.72 27.47 -4.53
N ARG A 224 4.34 27.58 -3.26
CA ARG A 224 5.26 27.79 -2.12
C ARG A 224 5.93 26.51 -1.64
N GLN A 225 5.25 25.37 -1.79
CA GLN A 225 5.73 24.07 -1.37
C GLN A 225 5.83 23.12 -2.58
N CYS A 226 6.77 22.18 -2.49
CA CYS A 226 6.91 21.11 -3.48
C CYS A 226 5.60 20.31 -3.62
N VAL A 227 5.08 20.19 -4.84
CA VAL A 227 3.87 19.41 -5.14
C VAL A 227 4.03 17.95 -4.71
N GLY A 228 5.21 17.36 -4.93
CA GLY A 228 5.52 16.01 -4.45
C GLY A 228 5.35 15.87 -2.94
N ARG A 229 5.80 16.85 -2.15
CA ARG A 229 5.63 16.85 -0.68
C ARG A 229 4.18 16.98 -0.26
N ILE A 230 3.41 17.85 -0.93
CA ILE A 230 1.98 18.02 -0.67
C ILE A 230 1.24 16.69 -0.89
N LEU A 231 1.50 16.03 -2.02
CA LEU A 231 0.92 14.72 -2.34
C LEU A 231 1.37 13.64 -1.36
N ALA A 232 2.67 13.57 -1.04
CA ALA A 232 3.23 12.61 -0.11
C ALA A 232 2.60 12.71 1.30
N ALA A 233 2.38 13.93 1.78
CA ALA A 233 1.70 14.18 3.06
C ALA A 233 0.22 13.78 3.02
N HIS A 234 -0.44 13.92 1.86
CA HIS A 234 -1.84 13.52 1.69
C HIS A 234 -2.02 12.01 1.67
N TYR A 235 -1.12 11.28 1.00
CA TYR A 235 -1.15 9.81 0.88
C TYR A 235 -0.37 9.11 1.99
N GLU A 236 -0.53 9.55 3.24
CA GLU A 236 -0.01 8.86 4.42
C GLU A 236 -1.05 7.85 4.94
N VAL A 237 -0.65 6.59 5.10
CA VAL A 237 -1.54 5.53 5.62
C VAL A 237 -1.13 5.14 7.03
N ARG A 238 -2.06 5.23 7.99
CA ARG A 238 -1.86 4.70 9.34
C ARG A 238 -2.31 3.24 9.39
N THR A 239 -1.45 2.36 9.88
CA THR A 239 -1.76 0.94 10.06
C THR A 239 -2.56 0.72 11.34
N VAL A 240 -3.23 -0.44 11.42
CA VAL A 240 -4.10 -0.81 12.54
C VAL A 240 -3.34 -0.85 13.88
N ASP A 241 -2.05 -1.19 13.84
CA ASP A 241 -1.17 -1.27 15.01
C ASP A 241 -0.50 0.09 15.36
N GLY A 242 -0.96 1.19 14.75
CA GLY A 242 -0.40 2.53 14.96
C GLY A 242 0.89 2.82 14.19
N GLY A 243 1.30 1.93 13.29
CA GLY A 243 2.38 2.17 12.34
C GLY A 243 1.97 3.22 11.29
N ARG A 244 2.96 3.79 10.61
CA ARG A 244 2.74 4.81 9.59
C ARG A 244 3.50 4.44 8.32
N LEU A 245 2.75 4.28 7.23
CA LEU A 245 3.27 4.15 5.88
C LEU A 245 3.27 5.52 5.23
N THR A 246 4.45 6.00 4.86
CA THR A 246 4.64 7.30 4.23
C THR A 246 4.84 7.16 2.74
N THR A 247 4.24 8.04 1.95
CA THR A 247 4.51 8.14 0.51
C THR A 247 5.77 8.98 0.28
N TYR A 248 6.64 8.56 -0.63
CA TYR A 248 7.90 9.25 -0.90
C TYR A 248 7.74 10.31 -2.00
N PRO A 249 8.10 11.59 -1.76
CA PRO A 249 7.91 12.64 -2.75
C PRO A 249 9.03 12.64 -3.81
N VAL A 250 8.70 12.38 -5.07
CA VAL A 250 9.63 12.54 -6.21
C VAL A 250 9.19 13.72 -7.05
N CYS A 251 10.00 14.77 -7.09
CA CYS A 251 9.65 16.00 -7.80
C CYS A 251 10.91 16.81 -8.14
N ARG A 252 11.02 17.19 -9.42
CA ARG A 252 12.13 17.98 -9.96
C ARG A 252 11.70 19.27 -10.65
N SER A 253 10.42 19.40 -10.96
CA SER A 253 9.96 20.39 -11.94
C SER A 253 8.73 21.16 -11.53
N CYS A 254 8.19 21.01 -10.31
CA CYS A 254 7.09 21.88 -9.88
C CYS A 254 7.56 23.32 -9.66
N ALA A 255 6.63 24.28 -9.58
CA ALA A 255 6.96 25.70 -9.42
C ALA A 255 7.90 25.96 -8.24
N ALA A 256 7.61 25.40 -7.06
CA ALA A 256 8.47 25.53 -5.88
C ALA A 256 9.89 24.97 -6.10
N CYS A 257 9.99 23.75 -6.66
CA CYS A 257 11.29 23.12 -6.95
C CYS A 257 12.08 23.88 -8.01
N ARG A 258 11.43 24.50 -8.99
CA ARG A 258 12.13 25.33 -9.99
C ARG A 258 12.65 26.64 -9.40
N SER A 259 11.90 27.22 -8.47
CA SER A 259 12.32 28.44 -7.77
C SER A 259 13.45 28.20 -6.79
N ASN A 260 13.55 26.99 -6.23
CA ASN A 260 14.65 26.60 -5.33
C ASN A 260 15.09 25.14 -5.58
N PRO A 261 15.95 24.91 -6.59
CA PRO A 261 16.40 23.56 -7.00
C PRO A 261 17.09 22.76 -5.90
N ASP A 262 17.81 23.42 -4.99
CA ASP A 262 18.51 22.76 -3.88
C ASP A 262 17.54 22.11 -2.88
N THR A 263 16.28 22.57 -2.86
CA THR A 263 15.20 22.00 -2.05
C THR A 263 14.30 21.06 -2.83
N ALA A 264 14.64 20.71 -4.08
CA ALA A 264 13.89 19.72 -4.84
C ALA A 264 14.08 18.34 -4.22
N THR A 265 13.00 17.55 -4.16
CA THR A 265 13.07 16.21 -3.55
C THR A 265 13.86 15.23 -4.42
N GLY A 266 14.06 15.55 -5.71
CA GLY A 266 14.86 14.76 -6.62
C GLY A 266 14.33 13.34 -6.82
N ILE A 267 15.17 12.44 -7.34
CA ILE A 267 14.94 10.99 -7.35
C ILE A 267 15.57 10.35 -6.08
N ALA A 268 16.49 11.07 -5.42
CA ALA A 268 17.20 10.66 -4.22
C ALA A 268 17.06 11.75 -3.14
N GLY A 269 15.90 11.80 -2.50
CA GLY A 269 15.64 12.62 -1.31
C GLY A 269 15.94 11.86 -0.01
N ASP A 270 17.03 12.19 0.66
CA ASP A 270 17.31 11.77 2.04
C ASP A 270 16.29 12.31 3.08
N GLU A 271 15.28 13.05 2.62
CA GLU A 271 14.33 13.85 3.41
C GLU A 271 13.28 13.02 4.16
N PHE A 272 12.93 11.85 3.62
CA PHE A 272 12.15 10.84 4.32
C PHE A 272 12.98 9.58 4.28
N GLY A 273 13.79 9.40 5.32
CA GLY A 273 14.53 8.17 5.48
C GLY A 273 13.58 7.00 5.27
N TYR A 274 14.00 6.09 4.39
CA TYR A 274 13.74 4.65 4.51
C TYR A 274 13.48 4.32 5.99
N PRO A 275 12.66 3.32 6.36
CA PRO A 275 12.85 2.71 7.67
C PRO A 275 14.34 2.39 7.76
N ARG A 276 15.09 3.24 8.46
CA ARG A 276 16.53 3.10 8.50
C ARG A 276 16.66 1.78 9.18
N LEU A 277 17.29 0.81 8.50
CA LEU A 277 17.72 -0.40 9.18
C LEU A 277 18.29 0.06 10.51
N PRO A 278 17.77 -0.44 11.65
CA PRO A 278 18.02 0.14 12.95
C PRO A 278 19.52 0.39 13.07
N ARG A 279 19.92 1.67 13.10
CA ARG A 279 21.34 2.03 13.07
C ARG A 279 21.99 1.40 14.30
N ARG A 280 22.73 0.31 14.09
CA ARG A 280 23.63 -0.20 15.13
C ARG A 280 24.70 0.85 15.35
N ARG A 281 24.98 1.15 16.62
CA ARG A 281 25.92 2.21 17.03
C ARG A 281 27.40 1.89 16.70
N ALA A 282 27.70 0.68 16.24
CA ALA A 282 29.01 0.27 15.77
C ALA A 282 28.89 -0.95 14.83
N PRO A 283 29.73 -1.03 13.78
CA PRO A 283 29.86 -2.23 12.97
C PRO A 283 30.25 -3.42 13.84
N VAL A 284 29.53 -4.54 13.68
CA VAL A 284 29.85 -5.78 14.38
C VAL A 284 30.38 -6.77 13.34
N ASP A 285 31.66 -7.09 13.45
CA ASP A 285 32.32 -8.17 12.70
C ASP A 285 32.51 -9.35 13.68
N PRO A 286 31.46 -10.16 13.95
CA PRO A 286 31.51 -11.19 14.99
C PRO A 286 32.55 -12.28 14.67
N LEU A 287 32.89 -12.46 13.39
CA LEU A 287 33.87 -13.45 12.95
C LEU A 287 35.26 -12.87 12.68
N ARG A 288 35.55 -11.64 13.11
CA ARG A 288 36.85 -10.98 12.89
C ARG A 288 38.04 -11.84 13.32
N ARG A 289 37.89 -12.64 14.38
CA ARG A 289 38.96 -13.52 14.89
C ARG A 289 39.37 -14.61 13.90
N TRP A 290 38.46 -15.08 13.05
CA TRP A 290 38.75 -16.05 11.99
C TRP A 290 39.11 -15.39 10.67
N ARG A 291 38.43 -14.28 10.35
CA ARG A 291 38.70 -13.49 9.14
C ARG A 291 40.09 -12.84 9.15
N GLY A 292 40.58 -12.46 10.33
CA GLY A 292 41.84 -11.73 10.47
C GLY A 292 41.77 -10.36 9.80
N THR A 293 42.66 -10.12 8.83
CA THR A 293 42.71 -8.90 8.02
C THR A 293 42.06 -9.02 6.64
N SER A 294 41.75 -10.23 6.17
CA SER A 294 41.12 -10.50 4.87
C SER A 294 39.72 -9.93 4.81
N SER A 295 39.25 -9.26 3.75
CA SER A 295 37.85 -8.80 3.68
C SER A 295 36.82 -9.96 3.60
N ALA A 296 37.26 -11.15 3.19
CA ALA A 296 36.44 -12.35 3.08
C ALA A 296 36.79 -13.40 4.14
N LEU A 297 35.79 -14.14 4.63
CA LEU A 297 35.95 -15.41 5.34
C LEU A 297 35.11 -16.48 4.63
N PHE A 298 35.75 -17.54 4.15
CA PHE A 298 35.06 -18.68 3.55
C PHE A 298 34.77 -19.75 4.61
N ILE A 299 33.50 -20.06 4.80
CA ILE A 299 32.99 -21.07 5.71
C ILE A 299 32.59 -22.29 4.87
N THR A 300 33.42 -23.33 4.94
CA THR A 300 33.24 -24.57 4.17
C THR A 300 32.20 -25.48 4.83
N LEU A 301 31.27 -25.99 4.04
CA LEU A 301 30.31 -27.02 4.42
C LEU A 301 30.76 -28.39 3.93
N SER A 302 30.82 -29.36 4.85
CA SER A 302 31.08 -30.77 4.58
C SER A 302 29.79 -31.54 4.32
N ALA A 303 29.91 -32.72 3.69
CA ALA A 303 28.78 -33.62 3.48
C ALA A 303 28.18 -34.07 4.83
N GLY A 304 26.96 -33.63 5.11
CA GLY A 304 26.24 -33.93 6.36
C GLY A 304 26.15 -32.79 7.37
N ASP A 305 26.78 -31.64 7.09
CA ASP A 305 26.57 -30.43 7.89
C ASP A 305 25.11 -29.93 7.78
N ASP A 306 24.63 -29.26 8.83
CA ASP A 306 23.34 -28.56 8.84
C ASP A 306 23.55 -27.06 8.59
N PRO A 307 23.32 -26.56 7.36
CA PRO A 307 23.50 -25.14 7.05
C PRO A 307 22.58 -24.25 7.88
N PHE A 308 21.39 -24.73 8.24
CA PHE A 308 20.44 -23.94 9.03
C PHE A 308 20.94 -23.76 10.47
N ALA A 309 21.56 -24.77 11.07
CA ALA A 309 22.17 -24.65 12.39
C ALA A 309 23.27 -23.58 12.40
N LEU A 310 24.10 -23.54 11.35
CA LEU A 310 25.12 -22.50 11.17
C LEU A 310 24.51 -21.11 11.04
N LEU A 311 23.55 -20.93 10.11
CA LEU A 311 22.89 -19.64 9.90
C LEU A 311 22.23 -19.12 11.19
N ARG A 312 21.57 -20.00 11.94
CA ARG A 312 20.97 -19.67 13.25
C ARG A 312 22.03 -19.23 14.26
N ARG A 313 23.19 -19.88 14.29
CA ARG A 313 24.28 -19.52 15.20
C ARG A 313 24.89 -18.17 14.83
N LEU A 314 25.09 -17.90 13.54
CA LEU A 314 25.54 -16.61 13.01
C LEU A 314 24.58 -15.47 13.38
N ALA A 315 23.28 -15.69 13.25
CA ALA A 315 22.27 -14.76 13.75
C ALA A 315 22.37 -14.50 15.26
N GLY A 316 22.63 -15.56 16.02
CA GLY A 316 22.83 -15.51 17.48
C GLY A 316 24.05 -14.68 17.90
N VAL A 317 25.12 -14.65 17.11
CA VAL A 317 26.32 -13.85 17.39
C VAL A 317 26.28 -12.44 16.80
N GLY A 318 25.23 -12.11 16.05
CA GLY A 318 24.93 -10.73 15.65
C GLY A 318 24.97 -10.44 14.16
N VAL A 319 25.05 -11.47 13.30
CA VAL A 319 24.86 -11.32 11.85
C VAL A 319 23.37 -11.16 11.56
N GLU A 320 22.98 -10.13 10.80
CA GLU A 320 21.56 -9.82 10.54
C GLU A 320 21.18 -9.93 9.07
N VAL A 321 22.15 -9.78 8.15
CA VAL A 321 21.91 -9.75 6.70
C VAL A 321 22.40 -11.03 6.04
N PHE A 322 21.52 -11.67 5.29
CA PHE A 322 21.77 -12.92 4.58
C PHE A 322 21.34 -12.78 3.12
N HIS A 323 22.22 -13.19 2.22
CA HIS A 323 22.03 -13.21 0.78
C HIS A 323 22.09 -14.65 0.28
N GLY A 324 21.31 -15.00 -0.75
CA GLY A 324 21.27 -16.36 -1.31
C GLY A 324 20.46 -17.37 -0.49
N ILE A 325 19.62 -16.90 0.44
CA ILE A 325 18.67 -17.76 1.17
C ILE A 325 17.24 -17.48 0.72
N THR A 326 16.40 -18.52 0.71
CA THR A 326 15.00 -18.36 0.32
C THR A 326 14.19 -17.61 1.41
N PRO A 327 13.09 -16.93 1.04
CA PRO A 327 12.19 -16.29 2.00
C PRO A 327 11.70 -17.23 3.12
N GLN A 328 11.49 -18.51 2.79
CA GLN A 328 11.08 -19.53 3.77
C GLN A 328 12.18 -19.81 4.81
N VAL A 329 13.45 -19.88 4.38
CA VAL A 329 14.59 -20.05 5.29
C VAL A 329 14.76 -18.82 6.17
N GLY A 330 14.64 -17.61 5.60
CA GLY A 330 14.76 -16.40 6.39
C GLY A 330 13.62 -16.21 7.41
N LEU A 331 12.38 -16.61 7.09
CA LEU A 331 11.28 -16.60 8.07
C LEU A 331 11.54 -17.57 9.24
N ARG A 332 12.07 -18.76 8.93
CA ARG A 332 12.50 -19.73 9.95
C ARG A 332 13.64 -19.16 10.81
N LEU A 333 14.61 -18.47 10.20
CA LEU A 333 15.69 -17.79 10.92
C LEU A 333 15.16 -16.66 11.81
N GLN A 334 14.22 -15.84 11.32
CA GLN A 334 13.60 -14.76 12.10
C GLN A 334 12.90 -15.30 13.35
N THR A 335 12.23 -16.44 13.23
CA THR A 335 11.57 -17.11 14.36
C THR A 335 12.60 -17.63 15.37
N ALA A 336 13.75 -18.11 14.89
CA ALA A 336 14.82 -18.64 15.74
C ALA A 336 15.74 -17.57 16.35
N ALA A 337 15.82 -16.38 15.75
CA ALA A 337 16.72 -15.29 16.15
C ALA A 337 16.15 -14.38 17.27
N GLY A 338 14.94 -14.66 17.76
CA GLY A 338 14.33 -13.92 18.86
C GLY A 338 14.04 -12.46 18.49
N SER A 339 14.60 -11.51 19.25
CA SER A 339 14.38 -10.07 19.05
C SER A 339 15.29 -9.41 18.01
N ARG A 340 16.16 -10.17 17.35
CA ARG A 340 17.03 -9.64 16.29
C ARG A 340 16.31 -9.66 14.93
N PRO A 341 16.33 -8.55 14.18
CA PRO A 341 15.82 -8.54 12.83
C PRO A 341 16.72 -9.38 11.92
N ILE A 342 16.11 -10.27 11.14
CA ILE A 342 16.76 -10.99 10.05
C ILE A 342 16.34 -10.33 8.74
N ILE A 343 17.35 -9.94 7.97
CA ILE A 343 17.18 -9.25 6.71
C ILE A 343 17.66 -10.20 5.62
N ILE A 344 16.78 -10.48 4.67
CA ILE A 344 17.10 -11.26 3.48
C ILE A 344 17.34 -10.25 2.37
N ASP A 345 18.54 -10.31 1.79
CA ASP A 345 18.83 -9.63 0.53
C ASP A 345 18.47 -10.60 -0.61
N ASP A 346 17.33 -10.35 -1.23
CA ASP A 346 16.76 -11.15 -2.31
C ASP A 346 16.97 -10.42 -3.64
N ASP A 347 17.69 -11.05 -4.57
CA ASP A 347 17.99 -10.54 -5.91
C ASP A 347 16.74 -10.35 -6.78
N GLY A 348 15.59 -10.88 -6.37
CA GLY A 348 14.34 -10.84 -7.12
C GLY A 348 13.50 -9.57 -6.97
N LEU A 349 13.96 -8.54 -6.25
CA LEU A 349 13.18 -7.33 -5.99
C LEU A 349 13.60 -6.15 -6.88
N ASP A 350 12.64 -5.30 -7.29
CA ASP A 350 12.86 -4.04 -8.04
C ASP A 350 13.57 -2.93 -7.22
N VAL A 351 14.25 -3.30 -6.12
CA VAL A 351 15.03 -2.40 -5.28
C VAL A 351 16.52 -2.73 -5.41
N TRP A 352 17.37 -1.72 -5.22
CA TRP A 352 18.81 -1.93 -5.24
C TRP A 352 19.24 -2.94 -4.15
N PRO A 353 20.08 -3.94 -4.46
CA PRO A 353 20.49 -4.96 -3.51
C PRO A 353 21.12 -4.35 -2.26
N LEU A 354 20.68 -4.80 -1.10
CA LEU A 354 21.22 -4.35 0.18
C LEU A 354 22.71 -4.69 0.30
N ALA A 355 23.14 -5.81 -0.31
CA ALA A 355 24.54 -6.21 -0.39
C ALA A 355 25.47 -5.12 -0.90
N TRP A 356 25.00 -4.19 -1.73
CA TRP A 356 25.83 -3.12 -2.27
C TRP A 356 26.16 -2.02 -1.25
N TYR A 357 25.16 -1.58 -0.47
CA TYR A 357 25.28 -0.37 0.38
C TYR A 357 25.41 -0.66 1.87
N HIS A 358 25.29 -1.91 2.30
CA HIS A 358 25.34 -2.27 3.72
C HIS A 358 26.79 -2.51 4.19
N GLU A 359 27.32 -1.61 5.03
CA GLU A 359 28.72 -1.61 5.44
C GLU A 359 29.12 -2.75 6.41
N ASP A 360 28.15 -3.37 7.10
CA ASP A 360 28.40 -4.43 8.09
C ASP A 360 28.58 -5.81 7.45
N SER A 361 28.85 -6.83 8.27
CA SER A 361 29.00 -8.23 7.84
C SER A 361 27.75 -8.78 7.17
N ILE A 362 27.92 -9.27 5.94
CA ILE A 362 26.88 -9.99 5.19
C ILE A 362 27.31 -11.44 4.97
N VAL A 363 26.36 -12.35 5.13
CA VAL A 363 26.53 -13.76 4.76
C VAL A 363 25.96 -13.99 3.37
N PHE A 364 26.80 -14.56 2.49
CA PHE A 364 26.40 -15.06 1.17
C PHE A 364 26.36 -16.58 1.22
N VAL A 365 25.18 -17.17 1.05
CA VAL A 365 25.02 -18.62 0.89
C VAL A 365 25.13 -18.94 -0.60
N LEU A 366 26.17 -19.66 -0.98
CA LEU A 366 26.52 -19.95 -2.36
C LEU A 366 25.77 -21.18 -2.87
N SER A 367 25.17 -21.10 -4.05
CA SER A 367 24.54 -22.23 -4.74
C SER A 367 25.39 -22.75 -5.90
N ASP A 368 25.66 -21.91 -6.91
CA ASP A 368 26.31 -22.30 -8.17
C ASP A 368 27.48 -21.37 -8.57
N GLY A 369 28.09 -20.71 -7.57
CA GLY A 369 29.18 -19.75 -7.78
C GLY A 369 29.13 -18.59 -6.82
N ILE A 370 30.00 -17.61 -7.05
CA ILE A 370 30.13 -16.41 -6.21
C ILE A 370 29.38 -15.27 -6.89
N PRO A 371 28.36 -14.67 -6.24
CA PRO A 371 27.65 -13.53 -6.79
C PRO A 371 28.61 -12.34 -7.02
N ASP A 372 28.42 -11.60 -8.12
CA ASP A 372 29.20 -10.40 -8.43
C ASP A 372 29.19 -9.38 -7.26
N LEU A 373 28.06 -9.30 -6.55
CA LEU A 373 27.89 -8.48 -5.35
C LEU A 373 28.85 -8.88 -4.22
N ALA A 374 29.11 -10.18 -4.03
CA ALA A 374 30.08 -10.64 -3.03
C ALA A 374 31.51 -10.23 -3.42
N VAL A 375 31.86 -10.34 -4.70
CA VAL A 375 33.19 -9.93 -5.22
C VAL A 375 33.40 -8.44 -5.00
N GLN A 376 32.44 -7.60 -5.39
CA GLN A 376 32.51 -6.15 -5.24
C GLN A 376 32.69 -5.72 -3.78
N ARG A 377 32.00 -6.37 -2.84
CA ARG A 377 32.18 -6.08 -1.40
C ARG A 377 33.58 -6.41 -0.90
N ILE A 378 34.13 -7.54 -1.36
CA ILE A 378 35.48 -7.99 -1.01
C ILE A 378 36.51 -6.97 -1.50
N GLU A 379 36.36 -6.47 -2.74
CA GLU A 379 37.20 -5.42 -3.33
C GLU A 379 37.10 -4.09 -2.58
N LEU A 380 35.91 -3.75 -2.07
CA LEU A 380 35.68 -2.58 -1.21
C LEU A 380 36.21 -2.74 0.22
N GLY A 381 36.75 -3.91 0.57
CA GLY A 381 37.29 -4.18 1.90
C GLY A 381 36.23 -4.40 2.99
N LEU A 382 34.97 -4.63 2.60
CA LEU A 382 33.86 -4.80 3.53
C LEU A 382 33.81 -6.24 4.08
N PRO A 383 33.48 -6.44 5.37
CA PRO A 383 33.36 -7.77 5.95
C PRO A 383 32.32 -8.61 5.19
N THR A 384 32.78 -9.73 4.63
CA THR A 384 31.98 -10.61 3.77
C THR A 384 32.22 -12.06 4.17
N TYR A 385 31.16 -12.79 4.52
CA TYR A 385 31.22 -14.20 4.88
C TYR A 385 30.59 -15.02 3.77
N LEU A 386 31.35 -15.95 3.22
CA LEU A 386 30.92 -16.82 2.13
C LEU A 386 30.67 -18.22 2.71
N ILE A 387 29.48 -18.78 2.51
CA ILE A 387 29.14 -20.14 2.95
C ILE A 387 28.93 -20.98 1.70
N GLY A 388 29.73 -22.02 1.51
CA GLY A 388 29.65 -22.90 0.34
C GLY A 388 30.24 -24.27 0.58
N SER A 389 30.07 -25.17 -0.39
CA SER A 389 30.65 -26.51 -0.35
C SER A 389 32.17 -26.44 -0.22
N GLN A 390 32.78 -27.36 0.53
CA GLN A 390 34.23 -27.52 0.54
C GLN A 390 34.80 -27.87 -0.86
N ASP A 391 33.98 -28.52 -1.69
CA ASP A 391 34.30 -28.94 -3.06
C ASP A 391 33.94 -27.88 -4.11
N LEU A 392 33.67 -26.64 -3.70
CA LEU A 392 33.35 -25.55 -4.63
C LEU A 392 34.58 -25.20 -5.47
N GLU A 393 34.49 -25.37 -6.79
CA GLU A 393 35.53 -24.96 -7.74
C GLU A 393 35.57 -23.43 -7.91
N ASP A 394 36.77 -22.89 -8.13
CA ASP A 394 36.92 -21.46 -8.45
C ASP A 394 36.38 -21.15 -9.86
N PRO A 395 35.48 -20.17 -10.01
CA PRO A 395 34.85 -19.86 -11.30
C PRO A 395 35.83 -19.33 -12.35
N THR A 396 37.01 -18.84 -11.94
CA THR A 396 38.05 -18.32 -12.83
C THR A 396 39.19 -19.32 -13.08
N ARG A 397 39.32 -20.35 -12.23
CA ARG A 397 40.35 -21.39 -12.30
C ARG A 397 39.72 -22.78 -12.10
N PRO A 398 39.18 -23.38 -13.17
CA PRO A 398 38.69 -24.76 -13.15
C PRO A 398 39.79 -25.69 -12.62
N GLU A 399 39.42 -26.72 -11.84
CA GLU A 399 40.31 -27.67 -11.13
C GLU A 399 40.93 -27.17 -9.80
N TRP A 400 40.81 -25.89 -9.45
CA TRP A 400 41.26 -25.37 -8.14
C TRP A 400 40.06 -25.21 -7.21
N MET A 401 40.19 -25.69 -5.96
CA MET A 401 39.15 -25.51 -4.96
C MET A 401 39.17 -24.08 -4.48
N PHE A 402 38.00 -23.42 -4.45
CA PHE A 402 37.86 -22.04 -4.04
C PHE A 402 38.47 -21.78 -2.66
N ALA A 403 38.29 -22.72 -1.71
CA ALA A 403 38.89 -22.67 -0.38
C ALA A 403 40.43 -22.50 -0.40
N GLN A 404 41.13 -23.12 -1.35
CA GLN A 404 42.60 -23.06 -1.41
C GLN A 404 43.13 -21.69 -1.84
N LEU A 405 42.28 -20.86 -2.44
CA LEU A 405 42.63 -19.54 -2.95
C LEU A 405 42.27 -18.41 -1.96
N GLN A 406 41.60 -18.73 -0.84
CA GLN A 406 41.18 -17.73 0.13
C GLN A 406 42.19 -17.56 1.26
N ASP A 407 42.43 -16.33 1.67
CA ASP A 407 43.33 -15.99 2.79
C ASP A 407 42.77 -16.39 4.16
N ALA A 408 41.45 -16.56 4.28
CA ALA A 408 40.79 -16.96 5.51
C ALA A 408 39.68 -17.99 5.23
N VAL A 409 39.87 -19.20 5.78
CA VAL A 409 38.94 -20.34 5.63
C VAL A 409 38.70 -21.00 6.98
N VAL A 410 37.46 -21.40 7.23
CA VAL A 410 37.08 -22.17 8.41
C VAL A 410 36.06 -23.26 8.06
N ASP A 411 36.16 -24.41 8.71
CA ASP A 411 35.15 -25.47 8.63
C ASP A 411 33.90 -25.09 9.44
N ALA A 412 32.70 -25.33 8.88
CA ALA A 412 31.44 -25.00 9.54
C ALA A 412 31.26 -25.73 10.87
N GLY A 413 31.66 -27.01 10.95
CA GLY A 413 31.59 -27.81 12.16
C GLY A 413 32.54 -27.31 13.26
N ALA A 414 33.75 -26.89 12.90
CA ALA A 414 34.68 -26.23 13.81
C ALA A 414 34.13 -24.90 14.30
N LEU A 415 33.61 -24.08 13.40
CA LEU A 415 33.02 -22.78 13.71
C LEU A 415 31.82 -22.91 14.66
N LEU A 416 30.93 -23.89 14.43
CA LEU A 416 29.77 -24.16 15.27
C LEU A 416 30.11 -24.55 16.72
N LYS A 417 31.26 -25.21 16.95
CA LYS A 417 31.72 -25.59 18.30
C LYS A 417 32.24 -24.39 19.09
N GLU A 418 32.74 -23.37 18.39
CA GLU A 418 33.43 -22.23 19.00
C GLU A 418 32.58 -20.95 19.10
N LEU A 419 31.53 -20.83 18.27
CA LEU A 419 30.50 -19.79 18.36
C LEU A 419 29.53 -20.13 19.48
#